data_AF-A0A495IVZ3-F1
#
_entry.id   AF-A0A495IVZ3-F1
#
_cell.length_a   1.000
_cell.length_b   1.000
_cell.length_c   1.000
_cell.angle_alpha   90.00
_cell.angle_beta   90.00
_cell.angle_gamma   90.00
#
_symmetry.space_group_name_H-M   'P 1'
#
loop_
_entity.id
_entity.type
_entity.pdbx_description
1 polymer ?
#
loop_
_entity_poly.entity_id
_entity_poly.type
_entity_poly.pdbx_seq_one_letter_code
_entity_poly.pdbx_strand_id
1 'polypeptide(L)' 'MKSDSSNKRTVTTSQAIKMLEKNGVKVTEKKAQEILDLMYFLAKLIVNQNFNK' A
#
# COMPACT_ATOMS: atom_id res chain seq x y z
N MET A 1 -20.61 6.81 -14.48
CA MET A 1 -19.27 6.48 -13.95
C MET A 1 -19.30 6.80 -12.46
N LYS A 2 -19.34 5.77 -11.59
CA LYS A 2 -19.22 5.99 -10.14
C LYS A 2 -17.78 6.41 -9.92
N SER A 3 -17.56 7.60 -9.37
CA SER A 3 -16.26 8.05 -8.93
C SER A 3 -15.76 7.05 -7.90
N ASP A 4 -14.88 6.14 -8.32
CA ASP A 4 -14.18 5.23 -7.44
C ASP A 4 -13.57 6.06 -6.34
N SER A 5 -14.13 5.92 -5.14
CA SER A 5 -13.62 6.44 -3.89
C SER A 5 -12.12 6.23 -3.91
N SER A 6 -11.36 7.32 -4.04
CA SER A 6 -9.92 7.28 -3.97
C SER A 6 -9.58 6.52 -2.70
N ASN A 7 -9.08 5.29 -2.85
CA ASN A 7 -8.46 4.54 -1.76
C ASN A 7 -7.37 5.48 -1.28
N LYS A 8 -7.63 6.21 -0.19
CA LYS A 8 -6.83 7.34 0.25
C LYS A 8 -5.56 6.75 0.85
N ARG A 9 -4.63 6.35 -0.02
CA ARG A 9 -3.34 5.80 0.36
C ARG A 9 -2.62 6.89 1.13
N THR A 10 -2.34 6.62 2.41
CA THR A 10 -1.57 7.51 3.28
C THR A 10 -0.08 7.49 2.94
N VAL A 11 0.39 6.37 2.40
CA VAL A 11 1.76 6.15 1.89
C VAL A 11 1.74 6.04 0.37
N THR A 12 2.60 6.83 -0.28
CA THR A 12 2.84 6.82 -1.74
C THR A 12 3.95 5.83 -2.14
N THR A 13 4.02 5.45 -3.42
CA THR A 13 5.08 4.58 -3.95
C THR A 13 6.49 5.15 -3.70
N SER A 14 6.69 6.46 -3.89
CA SER A 14 7.98 7.10 -3.60
C SER A 14 8.38 6.99 -2.12
N GLN A 15 7.42 7.16 -1.20
CA GLN A 15 7.67 6.96 0.22
C GLN A 15 7.99 5.50 0.54
N ALA A 16 7.30 4.54 -0.08
CA ALA A 16 7.58 3.12 0.08
C ALA A 16 9.01 2.78 -0.39
N ILE A 17 9.45 3.30 -1.55
CA ILE A 17 10.84 3.12 -2.03
C ILE A 17 11.83 3.65 -1.00
N LYS A 18 11.64 4.88 -0.49
CA LYS A 18 12.53 5.48 0.51
C LYS A 18 12.58 4.67 1.81
N MET A 19 11.44 4.12 2.24
CA MET A 19 11.36 3.28 3.44
C MET A 19 12.09 1.95 3.23
N LEU A 20 11.90 1.29 2.09
CA LEU A 20 12.57 0.03 1.76
C LEU A 20 14.08 0.23 1.63
N GLU A 21 14.51 1.30 0.97
CA GLU A 21 15.93 1.64 0.80
C GLU A 21 16.62 1.94 2.14
N LYS A 22 15.96 2.66 3.06
CA LYS A 22 16.46 2.88 4.43
C LYS A 22 16.70 1.58 5.20
N ASN A 23 16.01 0.50 4.83
CA ASN A 23 16.18 -0.83 5.42
C ASN A 23 17.09 -1.73 4.58
N GLY A 24 17.86 -1.17 3.64
CA GLY A 24 18.80 -1.91 2.79
C GLY A 24 18.14 -2.66 1.62
N VAL A 25 16.84 -2.46 1.38
CA VAL A 25 16.09 -3.13 0.32
C VAL A 25 15.88 -2.18 -0.84
N LYS A 26 16.70 -2.31 -1.89
CA LYS A 26 16.54 -1.55 -3.13
C LYS A 26 15.55 -2.25 -4.06
N VAL A 27 14.52 -1.52 -4.48
CA VAL A 27 13.47 -2.01 -5.38
C VAL A 27 13.21 -1.01 -6.50
N THR A 28 12.71 -1.51 -7.63
CA THR A 28 12.20 -0.66 -8.69
C THR A 28 10.86 -0.04 -8.30
N GLU A 29 10.46 1.05 -8.96
CA GLU A 29 9.16 1.69 -8.72
C GLU A 29 7.99 0.72 -8.91
N LYS A 30 8.01 -0.07 -9.99
CA LYS A 30 7.01 -1.12 -10.23
C LYS A 30 6.94 -2.10 -9.06
N LYS A 31 8.09 -2.53 -8.54
CA LYS A 31 8.11 -3.49 -7.44
C LYS A 31 7.65 -2.89 -6.12
N ALA A 32 8.00 -1.64 -5.85
CA ALA A 32 7.49 -0.90 -4.70
C ALA A 32 5.96 -0.71 -4.77
N GLN A 33 5.42 -0.47 -5.96
CA GLN A 33 3.97 -0.39 -6.16
C GLN A 33 3.28 -1.73 -5.86
N GLU A 34 3.79 -2.84 -6.39
CA GLU A 34 3.25 -4.18 -6.10
C GLU A 34 3.27 -4.50 -4.59
N ILE A 35 4.37 -4.17 -3.90
CA ILE A 35 4.49 -4.36 -2.45
C ILE A 35 3.46 -3.50 -1.72
N LEU A 36 3.35 -2.22 -2.08
CA LEU A 36 2.42 -1.29 -1.46
C LEU A 36 0.96 -1.73 -1.66
N ASP A 37 0.62 -2.19 -2.86
CA ASP A 37 -0.72 -2.71 -3.19
C ASP A 37 -1.08 -3.92 -2.32
N LEU A 38 -0.14 -4.86 -2.15
CA LEU A 38 -0.32 -6.02 -1.26
C LEU A 38 -0.53 -5.58 0.19
N MET A 39 0.27 -4.63 0.69
CA MET A 39 0.14 -4.13 2.07
C MET A 39 -1.23 -3.50 2.33
N TYR A 40 -1.74 -2.68 1.41
CA TYR A 40 -3.09 -2.11 1.54
C TYR A 40 -4.19 -3.17 1.46
N PHE A 41 -4.02 -4.18 0.61
CA PHE A 41 -4.96 -5.29 0.53
C PHE A 41 -5.05 -6.04 1.87
N LEU A 42 -3.91 -6.39 2.47
CA LEU A 42 -3.85 -7.05 3.77
C LEU A 42 -4.43 -6.18 4.89
N ALA A 43 -4.09 -4.89 4.91
CA ALA A 43 -4.63 -3.95 5.89
C ALA A 43 -6.17 -3.88 5.81
N LYS A 44 -6.72 -3.81 4.59
CA LYS A 44 -8.18 -3.80 4.37
C LYS A 44 -8.82 -5.11 4.83
N LEU A 45 -8.19 -6.26 4.60
CA LEU A 45 -8.68 -7.54 5.09
C LEU A 45 -8.77 -7.58 6.62
N ILE A 46 -7.72 -7.13 7.31
CA ILE A 46 -7.69 -7.08 8.78
C ILE A 46 -8.80 -6.17 9.30
N VAL A 47 -8.94 -4.98 8.70
CA VAL A 47 -10.00 -4.02 9.09
C VAL A 47 -11.38 -4.64 8.90
N ASN A 48 -11.62 -5.29 7.76
CA ASN A 48 -12.90 -5.92 7.48
C ASN A 48 -13.21 -7.05 8.46
N GLN A 49 -12.24 -7.92 8.78
CA GLN A 49 -12.44 -9.06 9.67
C GLN A 49 -12.72 -8.64 11.12
N ASN A 50 -12.09 -7.57 11.61
CA ASN A 50 -12.12 -7.22 13.03
C ASN A 50 -13.11 -6.09 13.36
N PHE A 51 -13.44 -5.23 12.39
CA PHE A 51 -14.20 -4.00 12.65
C PHE A 51 -15.46 -3.85 11.80
N ASN A 52 -15.55 -4.49 10.63
CA ASN A 52 -16.72 -4.42 9.73
C ASN A 52 -17.53 -5.73 9.73
N LYS A 53 -17.92 -6.19 10.92
CA LYS A 53 -18.79 -7.37 11.08
C LYS A 53 -20.06 -7.26 10.22
#